data_AF-A0A353CDX3-F1
#
_entry.id   AF-A0A353CDX3-F1
#
_cell.length_a   1.000
_cell.length_b   1.000
_cell.length_c   1.000
_cell.angle_alpha   90.00
_cell.angle_beta   90.00
_cell.angle_gamma   90.00
#
_symmetry.space_group_name_H-M   'P 1'
#
loop_
_entity.id
_entity.type
_entity.pdbx_description
1 polymer ?
#
loop_
_entity_poly.entity_id
_entity_poly.type
_entity_poly.pdbx_seq_one_letter_code
_entity_poly.pdbx_strand_id
1 'polypeptide(L)' 'TTRFLLDYFTDLRYIFIVSQVEVHESDLFAVRIEKADGHKCERCWNYSIRVGEFEKYPTVCERCIEALTELEKAAAA' A
#
# COMPACT_ATOMS: atom_id res chain seq x y z
N THR A 1 -5.90 20.51 -13.24
CA THR A 1 -6.48 20.66 -11.89
C THR A 1 -6.07 19.53 -10.94
N THR A 2 -5.70 18.33 -11.43
CA THR A 2 -5.19 17.20 -10.61
C THR A 2 -3.69 17.19 -10.36
N ARG A 3 -2.94 18.15 -10.93
CA ARG A 3 -1.46 18.18 -10.90
C ARG A 3 -0.87 18.17 -9.49
N PHE A 4 -1.57 18.75 -8.50
CA PHE A 4 -1.10 18.77 -7.10
C PHE A 4 -1.03 17.36 -6.46
N LEU A 5 -1.79 16.39 -6.99
CA LEU A 5 -1.78 15.02 -6.50
C LEU A 5 -0.51 14.27 -6.93
N LEU A 6 0.18 14.73 -7.98
CA LEU A 6 1.41 14.10 -8.46
C LEU A 6 2.54 14.19 -7.43
N ASP A 7 2.54 15.23 -6.59
CA ASP A 7 3.52 15.38 -5.51
C ASP A 7 3.36 14.30 -4.41
N TYR A 8 2.20 13.64 -4.37
CA TYR A 8 1.85 12.60 -3.41
C TYR A 8 1.68 11.23 -4.07
N PHE A 9 2.33 11.00 -5.23
CA PHE A 9 2.12 9.82 -6.06
C PHE A 9 2.18 8.50 -5.27
N THR A 10 3.19 8.36 -4.41
CA THR A 10 3.42 7.18 -3.57
C THR A 10 2.36 7.01 -2.47
N ASP A 11 1.70 8.09 -2.10
CA ASP A 11 0.73 8.14 -1.01
C ASP A 11 -0.72 8.20 -1.50
N LEU A 12 -0.95 8.26 -2.82
CA LEU A 12 -2.30 8.33 -3.40
C LEU A 12 -3.21 7.22 -2.90
N ARG A 13 -2.67 6.00 -2.76
CA ARG A 13 -3.45 4.87 -2.22
C ARG A 13 -3.93 5.12 -0.80
N TYR A 14 -3.15 5.81 0.03
CA TYR A 14 -3.53 6.19 1.38
C TYR A 14 -4.49 7.39 1.40
N ILE A 15 -4.32 8.35 0.48
CA ILE A 15 -5.21 9.50 0.34
C ILE A 15 -6.62 9.05 -0.09
N PHE A 16 -6.70 8.11 -1.04
CA PHE A 16 -7.96 7.59 -1.56
C PHE A 16 -8.52 6.41 -0.75
N ILE A 17 -7.80 5.94 0.27
CA ILE A 17 -8.22 4.82 1.14
C ILE A 17 -8.49 3.55 0.30
N VAL A 18 -7.60 3.28 -0.66
CA VAL A 18 -7.64 2.08 -1.52
C VAL A 18 -6.30 1.33 -1.43
N SER A 19 -6.28 0.07 -1.84
CA SER A 19 -5.06 -0.75 -1.75
C SER A 19 -4.01 -0.47 -2.82
N GLN A 20 -4.43 0.03 -3.98
CA GLN A 20 -3.58 0.25 -5.16
C GLN A 20 -4.10 1.44 -5.95
N VAL A 21 -3.18 2.24 -6.48
CA VAL A 21 -3.47 3.34 -7.40
C VAL A 21 -2.43 3.26 -8.50
N GLU A 22 -2.89 3.27 -9.74
CA GLU A 22 -2.07 3.38 -10.93
C GLU A 22 -2.48 4.65 -11.67
N VAL A 23 -1.47 5.38 -12.15
CA VAL A 23 -1.68 6.63 -12.87
C VAL A 23 -1.05 6.46 -14.24
N HIS A 24 -1.85 6.70 -15.27
CA HIS A 24 -1.44 6.63 -16.65
C HIS A 24 -1.59 8.02 -17.29
N GLU A 25 -0.64 8.39 -18.15
CA GLU A 25 -0.74 9.61 -18.94
C GLU A 25 -1.79 9.42 -20.05
N SER A 26 -2.68 10.41 -20.19
CA SER A 26 -3.76 10.40 -21.19
C SER A 26 -4.23 11.82 -21.48
N ASP A 27 -4.73 12.05 -22.69
CA ASP A 27 -5.33 13.32 -23.10
C ASP A 27 -6.70 13.58 -22.44
N LEU A 28 -7.31 12.54 -21.87
CA LEU A 28 -8.61 12.59 -21.21
C LEU A 28 -8.48 12.25 -19.72
N PHE A 29 -9.24 12.95 -18.88
CA PHE A 29 -9.37 12.58 -17.48
C PHE A 29 -10.38 11.44 -17.34
N ALA A 30 -9.90 10.27 -16.94
CA ALA A 30 -10.71 9.07 -16.71
C ALA A 30 -10.27 8.34 -15.45
N VAL A 31 -11.20 7.59 -14.85
CA VAL A 31 -10.98 6.75 -13.66
C VAL A 31 -11.56 5.37 -13.92
N ARG A 32 -10.78 4.34 -13.59
CA ARG A 32 -11.22 2.93 -13.64
C ARG A 32 -11.05 2.32 -12.26
N ILE A 33 -12.04 1.54 -11.82
CA ILE A 33 -12.02 0.86 -10.53
C ILE A 33 -11.95 -0.65 -10.75
N GLU A 34 -10.92 -1.27 -10.20
CA GLU A 34 -10.66 -2.70 -10.30
C GLU A 34 -10.27 -3.27 -8.93
N LYS A 35 -10.26 -4.60 -8.80
CA LYS A 35 -9.70 -5.24 -7.61
C LYS A 35 -8.18 -5.05 -7.63
N ALA A 36 -7.61 -4.68 -6.49
CA ALA A 36 -6.17 -4.58 -6.32
C ALA A 36 -5.51 -5.97 -6.37
N ASP A 37 -4.24 -5.99 -6.77
CA ASP A 37 -3.45 -7.20 -6.93
C ASP A 37 -2.94 -7.75 -5.60
N GLY A 38 -2.51 -9.01 -5.64
CA GLY A 38 -1.88 -9.70 -4.52
C GLY A 38 -2.87 -10.22 -3.49
N HIS A 39 -2.48 -10.18 -2.22
CA HIS A 39 -3.24 -10.76 -1.13
C HIS A 39 -3.51 -9.75 -0.01
N LYS A 40 -4.60 -9.98 0.74
CA LYS A 40 -4.97 -9.17 1.89
C LYS A 40 -3.92 -9.30 3.00
N CYS A 41 -3.44 -8.18 3.50
CA CYS A 41 -2.66 -8.09 4.72
C CYS A 41 -3.59 -8.17 5.94
N GLU A 42 -3.33 -9.10 6.87
CA GLU A 42 -4.21 -9.29 8.03
C GLU A 42 -4.12 -8.19 9.09
N ARG A 43 -3.06 -7.37 9.07
CA ARG A 43 -2.88 -6.26 10.04
C ARG A 43 -3.55 -4.96 9.61
N CYS A 44 -3.46 -4.59 8.33
CA CYS A 44 -3.96 -3.30 7.84
C CYS A 44 -5.03 -3.40 6.75
N TRP A 45 -5.43 -4.63 6.39
CA TRP A 45 -6.47 -4.96 5.42
C TRP A 45 -6.28 -4.41 4.00
N ASN A 46 -5.10 -3.86 3.70
CA ASN A 46 -4.75 -3.53 2.33
C ASN A 46 -4.26 -4.77 1.59
N TYR A 47 -4.53 -4.82 0.29
CA TYR A 47 -3.96 -5.80 -0.61
C TYR A 47 -2.54 -5.35 -1.04
N SER A 48 -1.62 -6.30 -1.08
CA SER A 48 -0.27 -6.09 -1.60
C SER A 48 0.25 -7.38 -2.22
N ILE A 49 0.96 -7.25 -3.33
CA ILE A 49 1.67 -8.36 -4.00
C ILE A 49 2.80 -8.94 -3.13
N ARG A 50 3.24 -8.19 -2.10
CA ARG A 50 4.33 -8.57 -1.22
C ARG A 50 3.90 -9.38 0.01
N VAL A 51 2.59 -9.54 0.22
CA VAL A 51 2.09 -10.44 1.27
C VAL A 51 2.53 -11.87 0.94
N GLY A 52 3.20 -12.52 1.89
CA GLY A 52 3.84 -13.83 1.70
C GLY A 52 5.37 -13.79 1.60
N GLU A 53 5.97 -12.63 1.35
CA GLU A 53 7.44 -12.51 1.17
C GLU A 53 8.23 -12.54 2.50
N PHE A 54 7.59 -12.30 3.64
CA PHE A 54 8.27 -12.12 4.93
C PHE A 54 8.10 -13.34 5.83
N GLU A 55 9.14 -14.17 5.96
CA GLU A 55 9.08 -15.46 6.67
C GLU A 55 8.57 -15.35 8.11
N LYS A 56 9.01 -14.33 8.87
CA LYS A 56 8.59 -14.12 10.26
C LYS A 56 7.11 -13.71 10.37
N TYR A 57 6.57 -13.02 9.36
CA TYR A 57 5.22 -12.48 9.33
C TYR A 57 4.59 -12.71 7.94
N PRO A 58 4.24 -13.95 7.58
CA PRO A 58 3.92 -14.32 6.19
C PRO A 58 2.59 -13.71 5.69
N THR A 59 1.72 -13.26 6.58
CA THR A 59 0.40 -12.71 6.24
C THR A 59 0.35 -11.18 6.25
N VAL A 60 1.50 -10.50 6.37
CA VAL A 60 1.57 -9.03 6.42
C VAL A 60 2.27 -8.44 5.20
N CYS A 61 1.94 -7.17 4.90
CA CYS A 61 2.55 -6.41 3.81
C CYS A 61 3.81 -5.65 4.27
N GLU A 62 4.51 -5.06 3.30
CA GLU A 62 5.75 -4.29 3.46
C GLU A 62 5.67 -3.16 4.50
N ARG A 63 4.56 -2.45 4.58
CA ARG A 63 4.36 -1.40 5.59
C ARG A 63 4.19 -1.96 7.00
N CYS A 64 3.56 -3.13 7.11
CA CYS A 64 3.27 -3.72 8.40
C CYS A 64 4.49 -4.40 9.00
N ILE A 65 5.36 -5.00 8.19
CA ILE A 65 6.61 -5.59 8.69
C ILE A 65 7.55 -4.53 9.27
N GLU A 66 7.65 -3.35 8.65
CA GLU A 66 8.42 -2.22 9.20
C GLU A 66 7.89 -1.82 10.57
N ALA A 67 6.58 -1.58 10.68
CA ALA A 67 5.96 -1.20 11.95
C ALA A 67 6.12 -2.26 13.05
N LEU A 68 5.99 -3.55 12.71
CA LEU A 68 6.19 -4.65 13.66
C LEU A 68 7.65 -4.73 14.13
N THR A 69 8.58 -4.55 13.20
CA THR A 69 10.02 -4.56 13.50
C THR A 69 10.41 -3.44 14.46
N GLU A 70 9.88 -2.24 14.26
CA GLU A 70 10.12 -1.11 15.18
C GLU A 70 9.51 -1.36 16.57
N LEU A 71 8.32 -1.95 16.66
CA LEU A 71 7.70 -2.33 17.93
C LEU A 71 8.52 -3.38 18.69
N GLU A 72 9.10 -4.37 17.99
CA GLU A 72 9.98 -5.35 18.60
C GLU A 72 11.27 -4.73 19.15
N LYS A 73 11.89 -3.81 18.39
CA LYS A 73 13.07 -3.07 18.86
C LYS A 73 12.75 -2.26 20.11
N ALA A 74 11.61 -1.57 20.12
CA ALA A 74 11.17 -0.78 21.27
C ALA A 74 10.88 -1.65 22.50
N ALA A 75 10.35 -2.87 22.30
CA ALA A 75 10.09 -3.81 23.40
C ALA A 75 11.35 -4.49 23.95
N ALA A 76 12.44 -4.54 23.15
CA ALA A 76 13.71 -5.14 23.54
C ALA A 76 14.70 -4.14 24.20
N ALA A 77 14.37 -2.84 24.18
CA ALA A 77 15.12 -1.76 24.83
C ALA A 77 14.64 -1.54 26.27
#